data_AF-A0A6J5EF54-F1
#
_entry.id   AF-A0A6J5EF54-F1
#
_cell.length_a   1.000
_cell.length_b   1.000
_cell.length_c   1.000
_cell.angle_alpha   90.00
_cell.angle_beta   90.00
_cell.angle_gamma   90.00
#
_symmetry.space_group_name_H-M   'P 1'
#
loop_
_entity.id
_entity.type
_entity.pdbx_description
1 polymer ?
#
loop_
_entity_poly.entity_id
_entity_poly.type
_entity_poly.pdbx_seq_one_letter_code
_entity_poly.pdbx_strand_id
1 'polypeptide(L)'
;MSKTSFEDWLAERPRWMQTAAARLLGSQRTPEDKDISILADLCLAEASKDAAAAFEAVPAGAFATPVASLNVRLSKIEKVNGVNAIRQDATLDLDNKDFAIIYGPNGAGKSGFARLVKNACGARTRTDLLPNVFLAKPIPPSAEFVVAQNSATESVEWTAAAGPAAKLRHIHVFDSAVAASYVNDKNVASYEPRRMRFISRLIEISERVAAELSRRKNALPTKLPVMPPDHIDTKAAVFWAAIKPATTQAAVDAACVWTAVDADERLKIETSLKQQDISGRLKELERQKKLLLQLENEVKSLRDALSDDTLLAVLNARRDAAEKRKAATDDAERVFANAPLDGVGKQSWRLMWDQARQYSEELAYPDRFFPAVDESEDKCVLCQQPLDHAARGRLSSFETYVKGGLETGAKTAERLRDSLIKALPVLPSVGKWRLDVGLVKVEATDADSLLESIQARRAAAETATVVSDLPPVGWAQLDEAIAALTASLVKEEAVLTELQKDGKKAEHEKILKELRAREWMTQQKTALEAEIVRKGVIGNIDEAIRLTGTNALTRKKNDLADEELARGYQERFLAEISAL
;
A
#
# COMPACT_ATOMS: atom_id res chain seq x y z
N MET A 1 53.67 -34.17 -20.96
CA MET A 1 52.56 -33.46 -20.29
C MET A 1 52.64 -33.82 -18.82
N SER A 2 52.99 -32.88 -17.94
CA SER A 2 53.07 -33.15 -16.51
C SER A 2 51.67 -33.55 -16.02
N LYS A 3 51.55 -34.72 -15.40
CA LYS A 3 50.34 -35.09 -14.67
C LYS A 3 50.14 -34.03 -13.58
N THR A 4 49.15 -33.16 -13.73
CA THR A 4 48.72 -32.23 -12.67
C THR A 4 48.47 -33.05 -11.42
N SER A 5 49.09 -32.67 -10.30
CA SER A 5 48.95 -33.44 -9.08
C SER A 5 47.49 -33.37 -8.59
N PHE A 6 47.06 -34.37 -7.81
CA PHE A 6 45.71 -34.36 -7.24
C PHE A 6 45.45 -33.10 -6.39
N GLU A 7 46.52 -32.55 -5.80
CA GLU A 7 46.50 -31.33 -4.99
C GLU A 7 46.32 -30.08 -5.87
N ASP A 8 46.98 -30.01 -7.03
CA ASP A 8 46.80 -28.89 -7.99
C ASP A 8 45.35 -28.80 -8.48
N TRP A 9 44.74 -29.95 -8.82
CA TRP A 9 43.33 -30.00 -9.24
C TRP A 9 42.36 -29.52 -8.14
N LEU A 10 42.71 -29.78 -6.88
CA LEU A 10 41.91 -29.38 -5.72
C LEU A 10 42.03 -27.87 -5.46
N ALA A 11 43.19 -27.28 -5.73
CA ALA A 11 43.43 -25.84 -5.62
C ALA A 11 42.64 -25.00 -6.66
N GLU A 12 42.16 -25.61 -7.74
CA GLU A 12 41.27 -24.98 -8.73
C GLU A 12 39.79 -24.99 -8.32
N ARG A 13 39.43 -25.64 -7.22
CA ARG A 13 38.05 -25.69 -6.73
C ARG A 13 37.69 -24.41 -5.96
N PRO A 14 36.40 -24.12 -5.71
CA PRO A 14 35.99 -23.01 -4.86
C PRO A 14 36.72 -23.01 -3.51
N ARG A 15 37.06 -21.83 -2.99
CA ARG A 15 37.89 -21.67 -1.77
C ARG A 15 37.23 -22.28 -0.53
N TRP A 16 35.90 -22.20 -0.41
CA TRP A 16 35.15 -22.88 0.65
C TRP A 16 35.34 -24.41 0.57
N MET A 17 35.41 -24.97 -0.64
CA MET A 17 35.61 -26.39 -0.88
C MET A 17 37.05 -26.82 -0.57
N GLN A 18 38.03 -25.96 -0.84
CA GLN A 18 39.41 -26.16 -0.40
C GLN A 18 39.51 -26.19 1.14
N THR A 19 38.74 -25.33 1.82
CA THR A 19 38.65 -25.33 3.28
C THR A 19 38.02 -26.62 3.80
N ALA A 20 36.92 -27.07 3.19
CA ALA A 20 36.29 -28.35 3.51
C ALA A 20 37.26 -29.52 3.34
N ALA A 21 38.03 -29.50 2.25
CA ALA A 21 39.06 -30.49 1.97
C ALA A 21 40.20 -30.50 3.01
N ALA A 22 40.72 -29.33 3.39
CA ALA A 22 41.77 -29.20 4.39
C ALA A 22 41.31 -29.76 5.76
N ARG A 23 40.11 -29.38 6.21
CA ARG A 23 39.52 -29.86 7.47
C ARG A 23 39.24 -31.37 7.48
N LEU A 24 38.80 -31.91 6.34
CA LEU A 24 38.56 -33.34 6.20
C LEU A 24 39.86 -34.16 6.30
N LEU A 25 40.97 -33.63 5.78
CA LEU A 25 42.29 -34.26 5.88
C LEU A 25 42.87 -34.20 7.29
N GLY A 26 42.73 -33.06 7.97
CA GLY A 26 43.28 -32.86 9.31
C GLY A 26 42.54 -33.65 10.40
N SER A 27 41.21 -33.70 10.34
CA SER A 27 40.38 -34.31 11.40
C SER A 27 40.06 -35.79 11.18
N GLN A 28 40.11 -36.27 9.94
CA GLN A 28 39.71 -37.61 9.48
C GLN A 28 38.28 -38.07 9.86
N ARG A 29 37.48 -37.22 10.52
CA ARG A 29 36.07 -37.46 10.88
C ARG A 29 35.11 -36.89 9.84
N THR A 30 33.88 -37.40 9.85
CA THR A 30 32.77 -36.79 9.07
C THR A 30 32.35 -35.48 9.75
N PRO A 31 32.17 -34.37 9.01
CA PRO A 31 31.75 -33.10 9.61
C PRO A 31 30.38 -33.20 10.30
N GLU A 32 30.23 -32.51 11.44
CA GLU A 32 28.94 -32.37 12.14
C GLU A 32 28.13 -31.20 11.56
N ASP A 33 26.87 -31.04 11.96
CA ASP A 33 26.00 -29.99 11.41
C ASP A 33 26.52 -28.58 11.69
N LYS A 34 27.22 -28.37 12.81
CA LYS A 34 27.92 -27.11 13.09
C LYS A 34 29.03 -26.83 12.09
N ASP A 35 29.79 -27.87 11.72
CA ASP A 35 30.85 -27.75 10.72
C ASP A 35 30.27 -27.43 9.33
N ILE A 36 29.16 -28.08 8.95
CA ILE A 36 28.42 -27.79 7.71
C ILE A 36 27.91 -26.35 7.70
N SER A 37 27.38 -25.85 8.82
CA SER A 37 26.92 -24.46 8.93
C SER A 37 28.05 -23.47 8.69
N ILE A 38 29.25 -23.71 9.24
CA ILE A 38 30.42 -22.86 9.02
C ILE A 38 30.87 -22.91 7.56
N LEU A 39 30.86 -24.10 6.93
CA LEU A 39 31.18 -24.23 5.51
C LEU A 39 30.14 -23.53 4.61
N ALA A 40 28.87 -23.53 4.99
CA ALA A 40 27.83 -22.76 4.32
C ALA A 40 28.05 -21.24 4.45
N ASP A 41 28.50 -20.76 5.62
CA ASP A 41 28.87 -19.36 5.82
C ASP A 41 30.04 -18.96 4.90
N LEU A 42 31.09 -19.78 4.82
CA LEU A 42 32.24 -19.55 3.93
C LEU A 42 31.83 -19.59 2.45
N CYS A 43 30.95 -20.52 2.07
CA CYS A 43 30.41 -20.60 0.71
C CYS A 43 29.63 -19.34 0.33
N LEU A 44 28.80 -18.84 1.25
CA LEU A 44 28.05 -17.59 1.07
C LEU A 44 28.99 -16.37 1.00
N ALA A 45 30.03 -16.35 1.83
CA ALA A 45 31.03 -15.29 1.84
C ALA A 45 31.84 -15.26 0.52
N GLU A 46 32.20 -16.43 -0.02
CA GLU A 46 32.85 -16.54 -1.33
C GLU A 46 31.94 -16.04 -2.46
N ALA A 47 30.67 -16.47 -2.48
CA ALA A 47 29.68 -16.02 -3.47
C ALA A 47 29.44 -14.50 -3.41
N SER A 48 29.44 -13.94 -2.20
CA SER A 48 29.27 -12.50 -1.97
C SER A 48 30.56 -11.69 -2.12
N LYS A 49 31.70 -12.35 -2.44
CA LYS A 49 33.03 -11.74 -2.55
C LYS A 49 33.45 -10.97 -1.28
N ASP A 50 33.12 -11.52 -0.12
CA ASP A 50 33.51 -10.95 1.17
C ASP A 50 35.03 -11.04 1.35
N ALA A 51 35.68 -9.87 1.46
CA ALA A 51 37.12 -9.75 1.65
C ALA A 51 37.58 -10.19 3.06
N ALA A 52 36.69 -10.21 4.05
CA ALA A 52 37.00 -10.62 5.42
C ALA A 52 37.02 -12.15 5.61
N ALA A 53 36.53 -12.91 4.64
CA ALA A 53 36.47 -14.36 4.73
C ALA A 53 37.86 -15.00 4.68
N ALA A 54 38.18 -15.78 5.71
CA ALA A 54 39.40 -16.57 5.80
C ALA A 54 39.14 -17.99 5.27
N PHE A 55 39.92 -18.40 4.27
CA PHE A 55 39.85 -19.74 3.67
C PHE A 55 41.12 -20.52 3.97
N GLU A 56 40.97 -21.82 4.21
CA GLU A 56 42.09 -22.75 4.42
C GLU A 56 42.42 -23.44 3.09
N ALA A 57 43.73 -23.66 2.84
CA ALA A 57 44.22 -24.40 1.69
C ALA A 57 44.68 -25.81 2.11
N VAL A 58 44.64 -26.76 1.18
CA VAL A 58 45.16 -28.11 1.44
C VAL A 58 46.70 -28.07 1.50
N PRO A 59 47.33 -28.61 2.56
CA PRO A 59 48.78 -28.67 2.66
C PRO A 59 49.41 -29.52 1.54
N ALA A 60 50.54 -29.07 1.01
CA ALA A 60 51.30 -29.83 0.02
C ALA A 60 51.76 -31.17 0.60
N GLY A 61 51.61 -32.25 -0.17
CA GLY A 61 51.98 -33.61 0.24
C GLY A 61 50.99 -34.29 1.20
N ALA A 62 49.81 -33.72 1.45
CA ALA A 62 48.80 -34.32 2.33
C ALA A 62 48.32 -35.71 1.87
N PHE A 63 48.48 -36.01 0.57
CA PHE A 63 48.18 -37.32 -0.01
C PHE A 63 49.40 -38.21 -0.24
N ALA A 64 50.63 -37.70 -0.02
CA ALA A 64 51.89 -38.41 -0.27
C ALA A 64 52.36 -39.27 0.91
N THR A 65 51.82 -39.06 2.12
CA THR A 65 52.20 -39.87 3.29
C THR A 65 51.64 -41.28 3.17
N PRO A 66 52.50 -42.33 3.12
CA PRO A 66 52.04 -43.72 3.19
C PRO A 66 51.28 -43.90 4.51
N VAL A 67 50.14 -44.59 4.47
CA VAL A 67 49.52 -45.07 5.71
C VAL A 67 50.54 -45.99 6.36
N ALA A 68 51.02 -45.64 7.57
CA ALA A 68 51.92 -46.51 8.31
C ALA A 68 51.27 -47.89 8.42
N SER A 69 51.85 -48.90 7.78
CA SER A 69 51.38 -50.27 7.89
C SER A 69 51.56 -50.68 9.34
N LEU A 70 50.44 -50.87 10.05
CA LEU A 70 50.43 -51.46 11.38
C LEU A 70 50.86 -52.92 11.23
N ASN A 71 52.17 -53.20 11.35
CA ASN A 71 52.71 -54.55 11.39
C ASN A 71 52.37 -55.17 12.75
N VAL A 72 51.16 -55.73 12.85
CA VAL A 72 50.66 -56.43 14.03
C VAL A 72 50.88 -57.93 13.85
N ARG A 73 51.58 -58.57 14.78
CA ARG A 73 51.82 -60.02 14.82
C ARG A 73 51.14 -60.62 16.04
N LEU A 74 50.40 -61.72 15.88
CA LEU A 74 49.87 -62.48 17.01
C LEU A 74 50.98 -63.36 17.59
N SER A 75 51.36 -63.09 18.83
CA SER A 75 52.43 -63.82 19.52
C SER A 75 51.89 -65.03 20.27
N LYS A 76 50.83 -64.81 21.06
CA LYS A 76 50.33 -65.80 22.01
C LYS A 76 48.85 -65.55 22.32
N ILE A 77 48.14 -66.62 22.65
CA ILE A 77 46.78 -66.57 23.20
C ILE A 77 46.84 -67.26 24.56
N GLU A 78 46.46 -66.56 25.63
CA GLU A 78 46.53 -67.07 26.99
C GLU A 78 45.26 -66.77 27.79
N LYS A 79 45.20 -67.32 29.01
CA LYS A 79 44.05 -67.20 29.93
C LYS A 79 42.71 -67.54 29.25
N VAL A 80 42.69 -68.55 28.39
CA VAL A 80 41.49 -68.94 27.65
C VAL A 80 40.49 -69.62 28.59
N ASN A 81 39.29 -69.04 28.67
CA ASN A 81 38.24 -69.48 29.58
C ASN A 81 36.89 -69.57 28.87
N GLY A 82 36.10 -70.61 29.17
CA GLY A 82 34.72 -70.76 28.65
C GLY A 82 34.57 -71.16 27.18
N VAL A 83 35.65 -71.56 26.50
CA VAL A 83 35.66 -71.85 25.05
C VAL A 83 35.65 -73.36 24.74
N ASN A 84 34.64 -73.86 24.03
CA ASN A 84 34.60 -75.21 23.44
C ASN A 84 35.10 -76.34 24.38
N ALA A 85 35.98 -77.24 23.92
CA ALA A 85 36.58 -78.29 24.74
C ALA A 85 37.98 -77.88 25.25
N ILE A 86 38.27 -76.57 25.34
CA ILE A 86 39.59 -76.05 25.74
C ILE A 86 39.67 -76.00 27.26
N ARG A 87 40.81 -76.41 27.83
CA ARG A 87 41.07 -76.33 29.28
C ARG A 87 41.00 -74.88 29.75
N GLN A 88 40.48 -74.65 30.96
CA GLN A 88 40.56 -73.33 31.61
C GLN A 88 42.03 -72.89 31.75
N ASP A 89 42.26 -71.60 31.55
CA ASP A 89 43.58 -70.96 31.51
C ASP A 89 44.56 -71.57 30.50
N ALA A 90 44.02 -72.19 29.43
CA ALA A 90 44.86 -72.72 28.36
C ALA A 90 45.66 -71.61 27.67
N THR A 91 46.82 -72.01 27.18
CA THR A 91 47.76 -71.15 26.46
C THR A 91 48.12 -71.79 25.14
N LEU A 92 48.11 -71.00 24.07
CA LEU A 92 48.64 -71.31 22.75
C LEU A 92 49.72 -70.29 22.41
N ASP A 93 50.97 -70.73 22.40
CA ASP A 93 52.12 -69.92 22.04
C ASP A 93 52.50 -70.16 20.56
N LEU A 94 52.62 -69.07 19.79
CA LEU A 94 53.06 -69.11 18.39
C LEU A 94 54.55 -68.76 18.25
N ASP A 95 55.23 -68.51 19.38
CA ASP A 95 56.67 -68.25 19.49
C ASP A 95 57.17 -67.13 18.56
N ASN A 96 56.30 -66.16 18.26
CA ASN A 96 56.56 -65.04 17.36
C ASN A 96 57.14 -65.43 15.98
N LYS A 97 56.95 -66.67 15.53
CA LYS A 97 57.47 -67.16 14.25
C LYS A 97 56.64 -66.62 13.08
N ASP A 98 57.27 -66.48 11.91
CA ASP A 98 56.58 -66.11 10.68
C ASP A 98 55.64 -67.21 10.19
N PHE A 99 55.91 -68.45 10.58
CA PHE A 99 55.12 -69.63 10.24
C PHE A 99 55.05 -70.59 11.43
N ALA A 100 53.83 -70.90 11.87
CA ALA A 100 53.56 -71.80 12.99
C ALA A 100 52.54 -72.88 12.57
N ILE A 101 52.88 -74.15 12.77
CA ILE A 101 51.99 -75.28 12.49
C ILE A 101 51.40 -75.78 13.81
N ILE A 102 50.07 -75.78 13.91
CA ILE A 102 49.33 -76.34 15.06
C ILE A 102 48.69 -77.66 14.63
N TYR A 103 49.17 -78.78 15.15
CA TYR A 103 48.66 -80.12 14.84
C TYR A 103 48.32 -80.90 16.11
N GLY A 104 47.54 -81.97 15.95
CA GLY A 104 47.10 -82.81 17.07
C GLY A 104 45.87 -83.65 16.69
N PRO A 105 45.45 -84.59 17.55
CA PRO A 105 44.30 -85.45 17.27
C PRO A 105 42.99 -84.67 17.15
N ASN A 106 41.96 -85.32 16.60
CA ASN A 106 40.61 -84.79 16.60
C ASN A 106 40.14 -84.55 18.04
N GLY A 107 39.48 -83.42 18.29
CA GLY A 107 39.07 -83.02 19.64
C GLY A 107 40.12 -82.28 20.47
N ALA A 108 41.38 -82.15 20.02
CA ALA A 108 42.45 -81.46 20.77
C ALA A 108 42.31 -79.92 20.90
N GLY A 109 41.18 -79.33 20.48
CA GLY A 109 40.92 -77.90 20.64
C GLY A 109 41.39 -76.97 19.49
N LYS A 110 42.06 -77.49 18.45
CA LYS A 110 42.55 -76.70 17.30
C LYS A 110 41.49 -75.76 16.69
N SER A 111 40.34 -76.30 16.33
CA SER A 111 39.22 -75.51 15.78
C SER A 111 38.61 -74.56 16.81
N GLY A 112 38.72 -74.84 18.11
CA GLY A 112 38.28 -73.94 19.18
C GLY A 112 39.12 -72.68 19.24
N PHE A 113 40.46 -72.81 19.18
CA PHE A 113 41.36 -71.66 19.08
C PHE A 113 41.12 -70.86 17.78
N ALA A 114 40.91 -71.53 16.65
CA ALA A 114 40.59 -70.83 15.40
C ALA A 114 39.29 -70.01 15.50
N ARG A 115 38.22 -70.57 16.09
CA ARG A 115 36.96 -69.84 16.33
C ARG A 115 37.13 -68.66 17.29
N LEU A 116 37.94 -68.84 18.33
CA LEU A 116 38.27 -67.78 19.29
C LEU A 116 38.95 -66.60 18.59
N VAL A 117 40.01 -66.86 17.81
CA VAL A 117 40.72 -65.82 17.04
C VAL A 117 39.78 -65.12 16.05
N LYS A 118 38.93 -65.88 15.33
CA LYS A 118 37.93 -65.30 14.42
C LYS A 118 36.99 -64.32 15.10
N ASN A 119 36.49 -64.66 16.28
CA ASN A 119 35.58 -63.81 17.04
C ASN A 119 36.30 -62.57 17.59
N ALA A 120 37.52 -62.73 18.10
CA ALA A 120 38.29 -61.63 18.66
C ALA A 120 38.80 -60.63 17.61
N CYS A 121 39.22 -61.10 16.44
CA CYS A 121 39.69 -60.24 15.33
C CYS A 121 38.54 -59.68 14.49
N GLY A 122 37.32 -60.24 14.64
CA GLY A 122 36.16 -59.82 13.85
C GLY A 122 36.22 -60.29 12.39
N ALA A 123 36.67 -61.52 12.17
CA ALA A 123 36.78 -62.13 10.83
C ALA A 123 35.45 -62.09 10.07
N ARG A 124 35.51 -62.04 8.73
CA ARG A 124 34.34 -61.98 7.84
C ARG A 124 33.38 -63.16 8.04
N THR A 125 33.92 -64.38 8.13
CA THR A 125 33.13 -65.59 8.41
C THR A 125 33.20 -65.93 9.90
N ARG A 126 32.39 -65.22 10.69
CA ARG A 126 32.25 -65.53 12.12
C ARG A 126 31.66 -66.92 12.27
N THR A 127 32.16 -67.65 13.24
CA THR A 127 31.66 -68.97 13.61
C THR A 127 31.28 -68.91 15.07
N ASP A 128 30.11 -69.47 15.41
CA ASP A 128 29.63 -69.45 16.78
C ASP A 128 30.65 -70.05 17.74
N LEU A 129 31.00 -69.27 18.76
CA LEU A 129 31.90 -69.70 19.81
C LEU A 129 31.08 -70.42 20.88
N LEU A 130 31.12 -71.75 20.84
CA LEU A 130 30.33 -72.58 21.75
C LEU A 130 30.93 -72.54 23.18
N PRO A 131 30.07 -72.57 24.22
CA PRO A 131 30.52 -72.60 25.60
C PRO A 131 31.28 -73.88 25.93
N ASN A 132 31.98 -73.88 27.08
CA ASN A 132 32.76 -75.04 27.47
C ASN A 132 31.89 -76.24 27.88
N VAL A 133 32.05 -77.37 27.18
CA VAL A 133 31.23 -78.58 27.37
C VAL A 133 31.54 -79.34 28.65
N PHE A 134 32.69 -79.10 29.29
CA PHE A 134 33.10 -79.76 30.53
C PHE A 134 32.72 -78.98 31.80
N LEU A 135 32.14 -77.78 31.66
CA LEU A 135 31.72 -76.98 32.80
C LEU A 135 30.22 -77.20 33.09
N ALA A 136 29.91 -77.51 34.35
CA ALA A 136 28.53 -77.70 34.81
C ALA A 136 27.67 -76.42 34.69
N LYS A 137 28.32 -75.25 34.75
CA LYS A 137 27.71 -73.95 34.48
C LYS A 137 28.55 -73.24 33.40
N PRO A 138 27.95 -72.84 32.26
CA PRO A 138 28.65 -72.07 31.25
C PRO A 138 29.18 -70.75 31.82
N ILE A 139 30.46 -70.47 31.58
CA ILE A 139 31.06 -69.15 31.83
C ILE A 139 31.23 -68.42 30.49
N PRO A 140 31.14 -67.07 30.46
CA PRO A 140 31.37 -66.30 29.24
C PRO A 140 32.76 -66.57 28.64
N PRO A 141 32.86 -66.84 27.32
CA PRO A 141 34.15 -67.02 26.68
C PRO A 141 35.03 -65.77 26.79
N SER A 142 36.28 -65.96 27.22
CA SER A 142 37.28 -64.90 27.37
C SER A 142 38.68 -65.43 27.10
N ALA A 143 39.58 -64.54 26.70
CA ALA A 143 40.98 -64.81 26.46
C ALA A 143 41.80 -63.52 26.47
N GLU A 144 43.11 -63.66 26.60
CA GLU A 144 44.07 -62.58 26.48
C GLU A 144 44.95 -62.84 25.24
N PHE A 145 45.03 -61.85 24.35
CA PHE A 145 45.78 -61.92 23.10
C PHE A 145 47.03 -61.07 23.21
N VAL A 146 48.19 -61.71 23.11
CA VAL A 146 49.47 -61.03 23.13
C VAL A 146 49.89 -60.74 21.69
N VAL A 147 50.06 -59.47 21.36
CA VAL A 147 50.41 -59.00 20.02
C VAL A 147 51.73 -58.23 20.05
N ALA A 148 52.57 -58.43 19.03
CA ALA A 148 53.76 -57.64 18.80
C ALA A 148 53.48 -56.56 17.74
N GLN A 149 53.77 -55.31 18.07
CA GLN A 149 53.63 -54.15 17.20
C GLN A 149 54.92 -53.31 17.26
N ASN A 150 55.60 -53.13 16.12
CA ASN A 150 56.83 -52.33 16.01
C ASN A 150 57.88 -52.66 17.10
N SER A 151 58.07 -53.96 17.37
CA SER A 151 58.99 -54.51 18.39
C SER A 151 58.57 -54.35 19.86
N ALA A 152 57.39 -53.79 20.15
CA ALA A 152 56.78 -53.80 21.48
C ALA A 152 55.70 -54.87 21.58
N THR A 153 55.65 -55.59 22.70
CA THR A 153 54.60 -56.58 22.98
C THR A 153 53.51 -55.94 23.84
N GLU A 154 52.26 -56.07 23.40
CA GLU A 154 51.08 -55.59 24.11
C GLU A 154 50.11 -56.74 24.34
N SER A 155 49.41 -56.70 25.48
CA SER A 155 48.34 -57.64 25.80
C SER A 155 46.95 -57.03 25.59
N VAL A 156 46.06 -57.77 24.94
CA VAL A 156 44.69 -57.35 24.62
C VAL A 156 43.71 -58.32 25.27
N GLU A 157 43.04 -57.85 26.32
CA GLU A 157 41.95 -58.59 26.95
C GLU A 157 40.72 -58.64 26.03
N TRP A 158 40.12 -59.83 25.93
CA TRP A 158 38.96 -60.05 25.07
C TRP A 158 37.88 -60.87 25.79
N THR A 159 36.63 -60.46 25.60
CA THR A 159 35.45 -61.22 26.04
C THR A 159 34.45 -61.32 24.89
N ALA A 160 33.70 -62.43 24.83
CA ALA A 160 32.67 -62.61 23.81
C ALA A 160 31.61 -61.50 23.80
N ALA A 161 31.25 -60.98 24.98
CA ALA A 161 30.27 -59.90 25.13
C ALA A 161 30.74 -58.56 24.54
N ALA A 162 32.05 -58.26 24.62
CA ALA A 162 32.63 -57.04 24.04
C ALA A 162 32.72 -57.08 22.51
N GLY A 163 32.59 -58.27 21.91
CA GLY A 163 32.75 -58.44 20.46
C GLY A 163 34.20 -58.21 20.00
N PRO A 164 34.45 -57.97 18.70
CA PRO A 164 35.81 -57.86 18.16
C PRO A 164 36.62 -56.71 18.77
N ALA A 165 37.84 -57.00 19.22
CA ALA A 165 38.75 -56.01 19.77
C ALA A 165 39.40 -55.16 18.66
N ALA A 166 39.34 -53.82 18.79
CA ALA A 166 39.84 -52.90 17.78
C ALA A 166 41.31 -53.15 17.38
N LYS A 167 42.16 -53.45 18.37
CA LYS A 167 43.59 -53.74 18.17
C LYS A 167 43.86 -55.03 17.40
N LEU A 168 42.96 -56.00 17.46
CA LEU A 168 43.10 -57.29 16.78
C LEU A 168 42.53 -57.29 15.36
N ARG A 169 41.83 -56.21 14.93
CA ARG A 169 41.19 -56.13 13.61
C ARG A 169 42.17 -56.19 12.43
N HIS A 170 43.44 -55.91 12.68
CA HIS A 170 44.51 -55.99 11.68
C HIS A 170 45.05 -57.42 11.48
N ILE A 171 44.65 -58.36 12.34
CA ILE A 171 45.02 -59.78 12.20
C ILE A 171 44.00 -60.46 11.28
N HIS A 172 44.45 -60.87 10.11
CA HIS A 172 43.59 -61.53 9.13
C HIS A 172 43.53 -63.04 9.38
N VAL A 173 42.32 -63.56 9.56
CA VAL A 173 42.07 -65.00 9.66
C VAL A 173 41.53 -65.51 8.33
N PHE A 174 42.23 -66.46 7.71
CA PHE A 174 41.83 -67.09 6.46
C PHE A 174 41.59 -68.59 6.67
N ASP A 175 40.45 -69.10 6.21
CA ASP A 175 40.10 -70.50 6.27
C ASP A 175 39.21 -70.90 5.08
N SER A 176 38.82 -72.18 5.01
CA SER A 176 37.98 -72.71 3.93
C SER A 176 36.63 -71.99 3.81
N ALA A 177 36.06 -71.51 4.92
CA ALA A 177 34.81 -70.74 4.89
C ALA A 177 35.02 -69.34 4.30
N VAL A 178 36.11 -68.66 4.66
CA VAL A 178 36.51 -67.39 4.01
C VAL A 178 36.78 -67.62 2.52
N ALA A 179 37.50 -68.67 2.15
CA ALA A 179 37.77 -69.01 0.75
C ALA A 179 36.48 -69.24 -0.06
N ALA A 180 35.53 -70.00 0.50
CA ALA A 180 34.22 -70.23 -0.13
C ALA A 180 33.41 -68.93 -0.28
N SER A 181 33.48 -68.00 0.68
CA SER A 181 32.79 -66.71 0.60
C SER A 181 33.31 -65.80 -0.52
N TYR A 182 34.58 -65.92 -0.94
CA TYR A 182 35.11 -65.18 -2.08
C TYR A 182 34.59 -65.69 -3.43
N VAL A 183 34.15 -66.96 -3.50
CA VAL A 183 33.71 -67.62 -4.75
C VAL A 183 32.18 -67.63 -4.88
N ASN A 184 31.47 -67.87 -3.77
CA ASN A 184 30.03 -68.16 -3.79
C ASN A 184 29.15 -66.93 -3.49
N ASP A 185 29.64 -65.96 -2.72
CA ASP A 185 28.87 -64.76 -2.43
C ASP A 185 29.12 -63.72 -3.54
N LYS A 186 28.07 -63.03 -4.01
CA LYS A 186 28.17 -61.83 -4.86
C LYS A 186 28.74 -60.63 -4.07
N ASN A 187 29.77 -60.86 -3.26
CA ASN A 187 30.44 -59.84 -2.48
C ASN A 187 31.49 -59.17 -3.34
N VAL A 188 31.12 -58.04 -3.93
CA VAL A 188 32.07 -57.15 -4.60
C VAL A 188 33.09 -56.71 -3.55
N ALA A 189 34.32 -57.23 -3.64
CA ALA A 189 35.44 -56.72 -2.87
C ALA A 189 35.63 -55.24 -3.21
N SER A 190 35.08 -54.36 -2.37
CA SER A 190 35.09 -52.91 -2.60
C SER A 190 36.36 -52.33 -1.99
N TYR A 191 37.49 -52.53 -2.67
CA TYR A 191 38.68 -51.72 -2.40
C TYR A 191 38.45 -50.36 -3.08
N GLU A 192 38.10 -49.33 -2.31
CA GLU A 192 38.04 -47.95 -2.79
C GLU A 192 39.35 -47.22 -2.40
N PRO A 193 40.17 -46.78 -3.37
CA PRO A 193 41.38 -46.02 -3.12
C PRO A 193 41.15 -44.78 -2.26
N ARG A 194 42.14 -44.42 -1.42
CA ARG A 194 42.04 -43.27 -0.48
C ARG A 194 41.58 -41.98 -1.15
N ARG A 195 42.09 -41.69 -2.36
CA ARG A 195 41.74 -40.49 -3.14
C ARG A 195 40.27 -40.51 -3.59
N MET A 196 39.75 -41.66 -4.01
CA MET A 196 38.34 -41.82 -4.38
C MET A 196 37.42 -41.65 -3.17
N ARG A 197 37.75 -42.31 -2.04
CA ARG A 197 36.99 -42.17 -0.80
C ARG A 197 36.96 -40.73 -0.29
N PHE A 198 38.07 -40.00 -0.45
CA PHE A 198 38.15 -38.58 -0.11
C PHE A 198 37.20 -37.74 -0.96
N ILE A 199 37.17 -37.96 -2.28
CA ILE A 199 36.24 -37.28 -3.17
C ILE A 199 34.77 -37.62 -2.84
N SER A 200 34.46 -38.89 -2.56
CA SER A 200 33.13 -39.33 -2.13
C SER A 200 32.65 -38.54 -0.91
N ARG A 201 33.50 -38.38 0.11
CA ARG A 201 33.19 -37.57 1.29
C ARG A 201 33.02 -36.08 0.98
N LEU A 202 33.81 -35.55 0.06
CA LEU A 202 33.71 -34.14 -0.33
C LEU A 202 32.41 -33.86 -1.11
N ILE A 203 31.91 -34.83 -1.88
CA ILE A 203 30.59 -34.81 -2.52
C ILE A 203 29.50 -34.74 -1.45
N GLU A 204 29.53 -35.64 -0.46
CA GLU A 204 28.56 -35.63 0.65
C GLU A 204 28.55 -34.29 1.41
N ILE A 205 29.73 -33.72 1.67
CA ILE A 205 29.85 -32.39 2.30
C ILE A 205 29.21 -31.32 1.42
N SER A 206 29.47 -31.34 0.11
CA SER A 206 28.91 -30.37 -0.83
C SER A 206 27.38 -30.44 -0.87
N GLU A 207 26.82 -31.65 -0.89
CA GLU A 207 25.37 -31.86 -0.84
C GLU A 207 24.75 -31.36 0.48
N ARG A 208 25.41 -31.60 1.61
CA ARG A 208 24.96 -31.10 2.92
C ARG A 208 25.01 -29.58 3.02
N VAL A 209 26.05 -28.94 2.48
CA VAL A 209 26.15 -27.47 2.41
C VAL A 209 25.07 -26.91 1.49
N ALA A 210 24.82 -27.53 0.33
CA ALA A 210 23.74 -27.15 -0.57
C ALA A 210 22.36 -27.21 0.10
N ALA A 211 22.11 -28.28 0.86
CA ALA A 211 20.87 -28.47 1.62
C ALA A 211 20.71 -27.42 2.73
N GLU A 212 21.79 -27.10 3.46
CA GLU A 212 21.77 -26.05 4.49
C GLU A 212 21.50 -24.66 3.90
N LEU A 213 22.16 -24.30 2.79
CA LEU A 213 21.90 -23.05 2.07
C LEU A 213 20.46 -22.98 1.54
N SER A 214 19.94 -24.09 1.01
CA SER A 214 18.55 -24.19 0.55
C SER A 214 17.55 -24.03 1.71
N ARG A 215 17.85 -24.60 2.88
CA ARG A 215 17.05 -24.41 4.10
C ARG A 215 17.02 -22.95 4.51
N ARG A 216 18.18 -22.27 4.53
CA ARG A 216 18.29 -20.83 4.84
C ARG A 216 17.51 -19.97 3.83
N LYS A 217 17.59 -20.28 2.53
CA LYS A 217 16.79 -19.61 1.49
C LYS A 217 15.29 -19.74 1.76
N ASN A 218 14.82 -20.95 2.05
CA ASN A 218 13.40 -21.22 2.29
C ASN A 218 12.88 -20.60 3.60
N ALA A 219 13.77 -20.30 4.55
CA ALA A 219 13.44 -19.61 5.80
C ALA A 219 13.25 -18.08 5.66
N LEU A 220 13.42 -17.51 4.45
CA LEU A 220 13.25 -16.08 4.17
C LEU A 220 11.85 -15.79 3.58
N PRO A 221 10.81 -15.52 4.40
CA PRO A 221 9.47 -15.24 3.90
C PRO A 221 9.45 -13.94 3.08
N THR A 222 8.53 -13.87 2.11
CA THR A 222 8.27 -12.63 1.35
C THR A 222 7.97 -11.47 2.29
N LYS A 223 8.49 -10.28 1.95
CA LYS A 223 8.15 -9.04 2.68
C LYS A 223 6.96 -8.32 2.06
N LEU A 224 6.51 -8.75 0.88
CA LEU A 224 5.36 -8.15 0.21
C LEU A 224 4.04 -8.61 0.83
N PRO A 225 3.12 -7.69 1.13
CA PRO A 225 1.72 -8.05 1.38
C PRO A 225 1.05 -8.61 0.13
N VAL A 226 -0.09 -9.27 0.31
CA VAL A 226 -0.95 -9.71 -0.78
C VAL A 226 -1.62 -8.49 -1.40
N MET A 227 -1.47 -8.33 -2.72
CA MET A 227 -2.14 -7.26 -3.44
C MET A 227 -3.66 -7.52 -3.48
N PRO A 228 -4.50 -6.50 -3.19
CA PRO A 228 -5.94 -6.63 -3.31
C PRO A 228 -6.37 -7.05 -4.73
N PRO A 229 -7.36 -7.95 -4.89
CA PRO A 229 -7.82 -8.41 -6.20
C PRO A 229 -8.27 -7.27 -7.13
N ASP A 230 -8.86 -6.23 -6.55
CA ASP A 230 -9.33 -5.05 -7.29
C ASP A 230 -8.20 -4.21 -7.89
N HIS A 231 -6.95 -4.46 -7.53
CA HIS A 231 -5.78 -3.76 -8.10
C HIS A 231 -5.07 -4.56 -9.20
N ILE A 232 -5.52 -5.77 -9.50
CA ILE A 232 -4.99 -6.59 -10.61
C ILE A 232 -5.20 -5.84 -11.95
N ASP A 233 -4.36 -6.06 -12.95
CA ASP A 233 -4.40 -5.38 -14.27
C ASP A 233 -4.15 -3.85 -14.24
N THR A 234 -3.42 -3.37 -13.23
CA THR A 234 -2.98 -1.96 -13.15
C THR A 234 -1.48 -1.85 -13.41
N LYS A 235 -0.99 -0.64 -13.71
CA LYS A 235 0.45 -0.38 -13.81
C LYS A 235 1.17 -0.72 -12.49
N ALA A 236 0.52 -0.46 -11.36
CA ALA A 236 1.02 -0.81 -10.04
C ALA A 236 1.19 -2.34 -9.89
N ALA A 237 0.22 -3.14 -10.34
CA ALA A 237 0.32 -4.60 -10.32
C ALA A 237 1.46 -5.13 -11.20
N VAL A 238 1.66 -4.56 -12.39
CA VAL A 238 2.78 -4.93 -13.28
C VAL A 238 4.12 -4.63 -12.62
N PHE A 239 4.28 -3.44 -12.02
CA PHE A 239 5.50 -3.11 -11.29
C PHE A 239 5.72 -4.04 -10.09
N TRP A 240 4.66 -4.30 -9.32
CA TRP A 240 4.67 -5.17 -8.14
C TRP A 240 5.14 -6.59 -8.47
N ALA A 241 4.71 -7.15 -9.59
CA ALA A 241 5.12 -8.47 -10.05
C ALA A 241 6.56 -8.50 -10.61
N ALA A 242 7.04 -7.38 -11.16
CA ALA A 242 8.35 -7.28 -11.82
C ALA A 242 9.54 -6.98 -10.88
N ILE A 243 9.30 -6.88 -9.57
CA ILE A 243 10.35 -6.56 -8.59
C ILE A 243 11.45 -7.63 -8.60
N LYS A 244 12.69 -7.16 -8.74
CA LYS A 244 13.90 -7.97 -8.83
C LYS A 244 15.01 -7.38 -7.95
N PRO A 245 16.09 -8.13 -7.64
CA PRO A 245 17.22 -7.60 -6.87
C PRO A 245 17.84 -6.33 -7.45
N ALA A 246 17.80 -6.17 -8.78
CA ALA A 246 18.35 -5.03 -9.50
C ALA A 246 17.38 -3.84 -9.63
N THR A 247 16.19 -3.90 -9.03
CA THR A 247 15.27 -2.76 -9.02
C THR A 247 15.91 -1.62 -8.22
N THR A 248 16.05 -0.44 -8.84
CA THR A 248 16.72 0.72 -8.21
C THR A 248 15.78 1.48 -7.29
N GLN A 249 16.34 2.19 -6.31
CA GLN A 249 15.56 3.08 -5.44
C GLN A 249 14.79 4.13 -6.24
N ALA A 250 15.42 4.72 -7.26
CA ALA A 250 14.76 5.67 -8.15
C ALA A 250 13.54 5.08 -8.89
N ALA A 251 13.56 3.79 -9.24
CA ALA A 251 12.41 3.13 -9.86
C ALA A 251 11.26 2.91 -8.86
N VAL A 252 11.58 2.58 -7.60
CA VAL A 252 10.58 2.48 -6.51
C VAL A 252 9.98 3.85 -6.22
N ASP A 253 10.82 4.88 -6.08
CA ASP A 253 10.38 6.25 -5.80
C ASP A 253 9.45 6.76 -6.90
N ALA A 254 9.77 6.49 -8.18
CA ALA A 254 8.94 6.87 -9.32
C ALA A 254 7.61 6.11 -9.37
N ALA A 255 7.59 4.83 -8.98
CA ALA A 255 6.37 4.03 -8.93
C ALA A 255 5.45 4.41 -7.76
N CYS A 256 6.02 4.83 -6.64
CA CYS A 256 5.33 5.17 -5.39
C CYS A 256 5.08 6.68 -5.22
N VAL A 257 4.90 7.43 -6.31
CA VAL A 257 4.52 8.84 -6.23
C VAL A 257 3.01 8.94 -5.99
N TRP A 258 2.63 9.65 -4.91
CA TRP A 258 1.25 9.99 -4.60
C TRP A 258 1.14 11.44 -4.14
N THR A 259 0.34 12.24 -4.84
CA THR A 259 0.22 13.69 -4.58
C THR A 259 -1.19 14.06 -4.12
N ALA A 260 -1.35 15.29 -3.60
CA ALA A 260 -2.68 15.84 -3.28
C ALA A 260 -3.59 15.93 -4.52
N VAL A 261 -3.01 16.16 -5.70
CA VAL A 261 -3.75 16.20 -6.97
C VAL A 261 -4.32 14.82 -7.31
N ASP A 262 -3.54 13.75 -7.12
CA ASP A 262 -4.02 12.37 -7.31
C ASP A 262 -5.16 12.03 -6.33
N ALA A 263 -5.05 12.49 -5.07
CA ALA A 263 -6.07 12.27 -4.06
C ALA A 263 -7.40 12.97 -4.38
N ASP A 264 -7.34 14.24 -4.83
CA ASP A 264 -8.50 15.00 -5.27
C ASP A 264 -9.13 14.39 -6.53
N GLU A 265 -8.32 13.94 -7.49
CA GLU A 265 -8.80 13.27 -8.69
C GLU A 265 -9.52 11.94 -8.35
N ARG A 266 -8.93 11.13 -7.45
CA ARG A 266 -9.54 9.88 -6.97
C ARG A 266 -10.91 10.15 -6.35
N LEU A 267 -10.99 11.10 -5.42
CA LEU A 267 -12.23 11.47 -4.74
C LEU A 267 -13.28 11.99 -5.73
N LYS A 268 -12.87 12.82 -6.69
CA LYS A 268 -13.76 13.34 -7.74
C LYS A 268 -14.38 12.20 -8.55
N ILE A 269 -13.55 11.31 -9.11
CA ILE A 269 -14.02 10.20 -9.95
C ILE A 269 -14.89 9.24 -9.14
N GLU A 270 -14.50 8.92 -7.91
CA GLU A 270 -15.26 8.05 -7.03
C GLU A 270 -16.64 8.62 -6.69
N THR A 271 -16.73 9.93 -6.45
CA THR A 271 -18.02 10.60 -6.17
C THR A 271 -18.92 10.57 -7.40
N SER A 272 -18.37 10.81 -8.60
CA SER A 272 -19.16 10.80 -9.82
C SER A 272 -19.60 9.39 -10.25
N LEU A 273 -18.78 8.35 -10.02
CA LEU A 273 -19.17 6.96 -10.30
C LEU A 273 -20.21 6.41 -9.31
N LYS A 274 -20.32 6.98 -8.11
CA LYS A 274 -21.36 6.63 -7.12
C LYS A 274 -22.76 7.11 -7.53
N GLN A 275 -22.89 8.06 -8.45
CA GLN A 275 -24.19 8.49 -8.97
C GLN A 275 -24.77 7.39 -9.88
N GLN A 276 -25.73 6.62 -9.33
CA GLN A 276 -26.39 5.52 -10.03
C GLN A 276 -27.28 5.99 -11.20
N ASP A 277 -27.86 7.19 -11.10
CA ASP A 277 -28.70 7.80 -12.13
C ASP A 277 -28.15 9.17 -12.56
N ILE A 278 -27.19 9.14 -13.48
CA ILE A 278 -26.59 10.34 -14.09
C ILE A 278 -27.67 11.20 -14.78
N SER A 279 -28.65 10.56 -15.45
CA SER A 279 -29.71 11.26 -16.19
C SER A 279 -30.67 11.99 -15.24
N GLY A 280 -31.10 11.33 -14.15
CA GLY A 280 -31.89 11.95 -13.10
C GLY A 280 -31.14 13.09 -12.40
N ARG A 281 -29.83 12.94 -12.16
CA ARG A 281 -29.02 14.01 -11.57
C ARG A 281 -28.88 15.22 -12.50
N LEU A 282 -28.66 15.02 -13.80
CA LEU A 282 -28.59 16.11 -14.77
C LEU A 282 -29.91 16.90 -14.81
N LYS A 283 -31.07 16.22 -14.77
CA LYS A 283 -32.38 16.88 -14.68
C LYS A 283 -32.54 17.69 -13.39
N GLU A 284 -32.04 17.18 -12.27
CA GLU A 284 -32.06 17.91 -10.99
C GLU A 284 -31.14 19.14 -11.03
N LEU A 285 -29.96 19.04 -11.66
CA LEU A 285 -29.07 20.19 -11.88
C LEU A 285 -29.71 21.26 -12.76
N GLU A 286 -30.39 20.87 -13.84
CA GLU A 286 -31.16 21.81 -14.68
C GLU A 286 -32.24 22.53 -13.86
N ARG A 287 -32.96 21.81 -13.00
CA ARG A 287 -33.95 22.39 -12.07
C ARG A 287 -33.30 23.40 -11.12
N GLN A 288 -32.17 23.05 -10.52
CA GLN A 288 -31.44 23.92 -9.59
C GLN A 288 -30.93 25.19 -10.28
N LYS A 289 -30.38 25.09 -11.48
CA LYS A 289 -29.96 26.25 -12.29
C LYS A 289 -31.13 27.16 -12.63
N LYS A 290 -32.29 26.60 -12.97
CA LYS A 290 -33.50 27.40 -13.25
C LYS A 290 -33.97 28.18 -12.03
N LEU A 291 -33.97 27.55 -10.85
CA LEU A 291 -34.30 28.22 -9.59
C LEU A 291 -33.28 29.31 -9.24
N LEU A 292 -31.98 29.04 -9.46
CA LEU A 292 -30.92 30.01 -9.21
C LEU A 292 -31.04 31.24 -10.11
N LEU A 293 -31.34 31.04 -11.40
CA LEU A 293 -31.61 32.13 -12.34
C LEU A 293 -32.84 32.94 -11.94
N GLN A 294 -33.87 32.31 -11.36
CA GLN A 294 -35.04 33.04 -10.85
C GLN A 294 -34.65 33.92 -9.66
N LEU A 295 -33.86 33.40 -8.71
CA LEU A 295 -33.33 34.17 -7.58
C LEU A 295 -32.48 35.35 -8.05
N GLU A 296 -31.54 35.12 -8.97
CA GLU A 296 -30.69 36.18 -9.55
C GLU A 296 -31.52 37.31 -10.16
N ASN A 297 -32.58 36.98 -10.90
CA ASN A 297 -33.48 37.97 -11.49
C ASN A 297 -34.30 38.72 -10.45
N GLU A 298 -34.78 38.06 -9.39
CA GLU A 298 -35.52 38.69 -8.29
C GLU A 298 -34.61 39.66 -7.51
N VAL A 299 -33.40 39.22 -7.16
CA VAL A 299 -32.38 40.05 -6.50
C VAL A 299 -32.02 41.26 -7.36
N LYS A 300 -31.79 41.06 -8.66
CA LYS A 300 -31.49 42.15 -9.60
C LYS A 300 -32.64 43.16 -9.66
N SER A 301 -33.88 42.70 -9.79
CA SER A 301 -35.07 43.56 -9.81
C SER A 301 -35.19 44.41 -8.54
N LEU A 302 -34.98 43.81 -7.36
CA LEU A 302 -34.98 44.52 -6.08
C LEU A 302 -33.85 45.56 -6.01
N ARG A 303 -32.65 45.22 -6.48
CA ARG A 303 -31.48 46.09 -6.49
C ARG A 303 -31.67 47.30 -7.40
N ASP A 304 -32.20 47.10 -8.61
CA ASP A 304 -32.45 48.15 -9.59
C ASP A 304 -33.56 49.10 -9.09
N ALA A 305 -34.64 48.55 -8.54
CA ALA A 305 -35.79 49.31 -8.05
C ALA A 305 -35.53 50.07 -6.73
N LEU A 306 -34.53 49.66 -5.94
CA LEU A 306 -34.11 50.30 -4.68
C LEU A 306 -32.72 50.96 -4.79
N SER A 307 -32.24 51.18 -6.01
CA SER A 307 -30.99 51.89 -6.27
C SER A 307 -31.07 53.35 -5.82
N ASP A 308 -29.91 53.96 -5.58
CA ASP A 308 -29.84 55.39 -5.22
C ASP A 308 -30.49 56.27 -6.29
N ASP A 309 -30.29 55.96 -7.58
CA ASP A 309 -30.87 56.74 -8.68
C ASP A 309 -32.40 56.65 -8.70
N THR A 310 -32.96 55.44 -8.57
CA THR A 310 -34.42 55.24 -8.54
C THR A 310 -35.04 55.93 -7.32
N LEU A 311 -34.44 55.78 -6.14
CA LEU A 311 -34.95 56.40 -4.92
C LEU A 311 -34.74 57.91 -4.89
N LEU A 312 -33.67 58.43 -5.49
CA LEU A 312 -33.46 59.87 -5.65
C LEU A 312 -34.59 60.51 -6.47
N ALA A 313 -35.08 59.83 -7.51
CA ALA A 313 -36.26 60.30 -8.25
C ALA A 313 -37.51 60.39 -7.36
N VAL A 314 -37.72 59.42 -6.47
CA VAL A 314 -38.82 59.43 -5.47
C VAL A 314 -38.66 60.58 -4.49
N LEU A 315 -37.46 60.77 -3.93
CA LEU A 315 -37.14 61.84 -2.98
C LEU A 315 -37.34 63.22 -3.61
N ASN A 316 -36.86 63.42 -4.85
CA ASN A 316 -37.04 64.66 -5.60
C ASN A 316 -38.52 64.94 -5.88
N ALA A 317 -39.30 63.93 -6.29
CA ALA A 317 -40.74 64.09 -6.52
C ALA A 317 -41.50 64.41 -5.21
N ARG A 318 -41.10 63.81 -4.08
CA ARG A 318 -41.66 64.14 -2.76
C ARG A 318 -41.36 65.58 -2.37
N ARG A 319 -40.11 66.04 -2.54
CA ARG A 319 -39.71 67.42 -2.27
C ARG A 319 -40.45 68.41 -3.16
N ASP A 320 -40.47 68.16 -4.47
CA ASP A 320 -41.15 69.00 -5.46
C ASP A 320 -42.66 69.10 -5.17
N ALA A 321 -43.31 67.98 -4.83
CA ALA A 321 -44.71 67.97 -4.42
C ALA A 321 -44.96 68.78 -3.14
N ALA A 322 -44.10 68.66 -2.13
CA ALA A 322 -44.21 69.41 -0.88
C ALA A 322 -43.99 70.92 -1.10
N GLU A 323 -42.96 71.30 -1.86
CA GLU A 323 -42.65 72.68 -2.21
C GLU A 323 -43.76 73.33 -3.03
N LYS A 324 -44.26 72.66 -4.07
CA LYS A 324 -45.38 73.17 -4.89
C LYS A 324 -46.68 73.25 -4.12
N ARG A 325 -46.97 72.29 -3.24
CA ARG A 325 -48.16 72.34 -2.37
C ARG A 325 -48.07 73.48 -1.36
N LYS A 326 -46.88 73.72 -0.79
CA LYS A 326 -46.64 74.87 0.08
C LYS A 326 -46.81 76.18 -0.69
N ALA A 327 -46.17 76.33 -1.85
CA ALA A 327 -46.29 77.53 -2.68
C ALA A 327 -47.74 77.81 -3.09
N ALA A 328 -48.51 76.77 -3.46
CA ALA A 328 -49.95 76.92 -3.74
C ALA A 328 -50.75 77.35 -2.51
N THR A 329 -50.40 76.87 -1.32
CA THR A 329 -51.07 77.24 -0.06
C THR A 329 -50.72 78.66 0.38
N ASP A 330 -49.45 79.06 0.32
CA ASP A 330 -48.99 80.41 0.65
C ASP A 330 -49.60 81.46 -0.31
N ASP A 331 -49.75 81.11 -1.59
CA ASP A 331 -50.45 81.96 -2.56
C ASP A 331 -51.94 82.08 -2.25
N ALA A 332 -52.59 80.98 -1.84
CA ALA A 332 -53.97 80.98 -1.34
C ALA A 332 -54.16 81.99 -0.21
N GLU A 333 -53.29 81.91 0.80
CA GLU A 333 -53.36 82.76 1.99
C GLU A 333 -53.18 84.23 1.62
N ARG A 334 -52.33 84.54 0.63
CA ARG A 334 -52.16 85.91 0.13
C ARG A 334 -53.36 86.41 -0.65
N VAL A 335 -53.87 85.61 -1.61
CA VAL A 335 -55.01 86.00 -2.46
C VAL A 335 -56.29 86.18 -1.63
N PHE A 336 -56.43 85.43 -0.53
CA PHE A 336 -57.61 85.47 0.34
C PHE A 336 -57.38 86.15 1.69
N ALA A 337 -56.28 86.90 1.86
CA ALA A 337 -55.98 87.61 3.11
C ALA A 337 -57.09 88.59 3.55
N ASN A 338 -57.82 89.15 2.58
CA ASN A 338 -58.95 90.07 2.81
C ASN A 338 -60.33 89.38 2.66
N ALA A 339 -60.38 88.05 2.63
CA ALA A 339 -61.65 87.34 2.56
C ALA A 339 -62.45 87.54 3.86
N PRO A 340 -63.78 87.67 3.79
CA PRO A 340 -64.60 87.88 4.99
C PRO A 340 -64.66 86.70 5.97
N LEU A 341 -64.19 85.52 5.54
CA LEU A 341 -64.28 84.27 6.30
C LEU A 341 -62.91 83.60 6.37
N ASP A 342 -62.55 83.15 7.56
CA ASP A 342 -61.33 82.39 7.78
C ASP A 342 -61.39 81.03 7.08
N GLY A 343 -60.28 80.62 6.49
CA GLY A 343 -60.13 79.29 5.88
C GLY A 343 -60.53 79.17 4.41
N VAL A 344 -60.90 80.28 3.76
CA VAL A 344 -61.03 80.33 2.29
C VAL A 344 -59.67 79.99 1.66
N GLY A 345 -59.67 79.11 0.65
CA GLY A 345 -58.46 78.57 0.02
C GLY A 345 -57.83 77.36 0.71
N LYS A 346 -58.23 77.01 1.95
CA LYS A 346 -57.78 75.78 2.63
C LYS A 346 -58.38 74.54 1.98
N GLN A 347 -57.84 73.36 2.30
CA GLN A 347 -58.22 72.08 1.67
C GLN A 347 -59.73 71.78 1.78
N SER A 348 -60.33 71.95 2.96
CA SER A 348 -61.76 71.70 3.17
C SER A 348 -62.65 72.62 2.33
N TRP A 349 -62.31 73.91 2.28
CA TRP A 349 -63.01 74.88 1.45
C TRP A 349 -62.85 74.56 -0.05
N ARG A 350 -61.66 74.12 -0.49
CA ARG A 350 -61.41 73.71 -1.88
C ARG A 350 -62.23 72.50 -2.29
N LEU A 351 -62.34 71.49 -1.43
CA LEU A 351 -63.18 70.31 -1.70
C LEU A 351 -64.65 70.71 -1.87
N MET A 352 -65.15 71.59 -1.00
CA MET A 352 -66.48 72.17 -1.16
C MET A 352 -66.61 72.94 -2.48
N TRP A 353 -65.60 73.75 -2.84
CA TRP A 353 -65.60 74.54 -4.07
C TRP A 353 -65.57 73.67 -5.34
N ASP A 354 -64.78 72.60 -5.35
CA ASP A 354 -64.73 71.63 -6.46
C ASP A 354 -66.05 70.87 -6.60
N GLN A 355 -66.71 70.51 -5.49
CA GLN A 355 -68.04 69.90 -5.53
C GLN A 355 -69.11 70.89 -5.97
N ALA A 356 -69.00 72.16 -5.59
CA ALA A 356 -69.88 73.23 -6.06
C ALA A 356 -69.70 73.48 -7.56
N ARG A 357 -68.46 73.42 -8.08
CA ARG A 357 -68.18 73.43 -9.51
C ARG A 357 -68.90 72.29 -10.21
N GLN A 358 -68.71 71.07 -9.72
CA GLN A 358 -69.31 69.88 -10.30
C GLN A 358 -70.85 70.01 -10.36
N TYR A 359 -71.48 70.39 -9.25
CA TYR A 359 -72.92 70.65 -9.21
C TYR A 359 -73.36 71.76 -10.17
N SER A 360 -72.59 72.85 -10.26
CA SER A 360 -72.87 73.96 -11.16
C SER A 360 -72.87 73.51 -12.61
N GLU A 361 -71.80 72.84 -13.06
CA GLU A 361 -71.59 72.50 -14.47
C GLU A 361 -72.44 71.30 -14.90
N GLU A 362 -72.74 70.36 -14.01
CA GLU A 362 -73.51 69.15 -14.34
C GLU A 362 -75.03 69.31 -14.17
N LEU A 363 -75.48 70.15 -13.22
CA LEU A 363 -76.89 70.15 -12.79
C LEU A 363 -77.54 71.55 -12.72
N ALA A 364 -76.89 72.54 -12.08
CA ALA A 364 -77.53 73.83 -11.82
C ALA A 364 -77.50 74.79 -13.03
N TYR A 365 -76.39 74.80 -13.76
CA TYR A 365 -76.16 75.61 -14.96
C TYR A 365 -75.47 74.77 -16.04
N PRO A 366 -76.16 73.80 -16.65
CA PRO A 366 -75.62 73.01 -17.75
C PRO A 366 -75.11 73.91 -18.89
N ASP A 367 -74.01 73.51 -19.53
CA ASP A 367 -73.36 74.20 -20.65
C ASP A 367 -72.72 75.57 -20.32
N ARG A 368 -72.62 75.94 -19.04
CA ARG A 368 -71.93 77.16 -18.58
C ARG A 368 -70.76 76.83 -17.67
N PHE A 369 -69.64 77.54 -17.83
CA PHE A 369 -68.46 77.34 -16.98
C PHE A 369 -68.70 77.88 -15.58
N PHE A 370 -68.24 77.16 -14.57
CA PHE A 370 -68.27 77.66 -13.21
C PHE A 370 -67.21 78.75 -12.99
N PRO A 371 -67.52 79.83 -12.25
CA PRO A 371 -68.83 80.17 -11.71
C PRO A 371 -69.69 80.87 -12.78
N ALA A 372 -70.97 80.49 -12.88
CA ALA A 372 -71.93 81.20 -13.71
C ALA A 372 -72.22 82.58 -13.11
N VAL A 373 -71.55 83.62 -13.63
CA VAL A 373 -71.59 84.99 -13.10
C VAL A 373 -71.86 86.05 -14.17
N ASP A 374 -72.28 85.64 -15.37
CA ASP A 374 -72.40 86.53 -16.53
C ASP A 374 -73.82 87.09 -16.73
N GLU A 375 -74.86 86.44 -16.19
CA GLU A 375 -76.26 86.83 -16.39
C GLU A 375 -76.88 87.44 -15.13
N SER A 376 -77.74 88.45 -15.26
CA SER A 376 -78.32 89.18 -14.11
C SER A 376 -79.14 88.30 -13.16
N GLU A 377 -79.72 87.22 -13.67
CA GLU A 377 -80.55 86.27 -12.91
C GLU A 377 -79.75 85.13 -12.24
N ASP A 378 -78.43 85.08 -12.44
CA ASP A 378 -77.57 84.04 -11.87
C ASP A 378 -77.61 84.05 -10.33
N LYS A 379 -77.86 82.87 -9.76
CA LYS A 379 -77.86 82.61 -8.33
C LYS A 379 -76.60 81.85 -7.90
N CYS A 380 -76.07 82.18 -6.74
CA CYS A 380 -74.96 81.44 -6.13
C CYS A 380 -75.34 79.96 -5.93
N VAL A 381 -74.57 79.01 -6.46
CA VAL A 381 -74.86 77.56 -6.28
C VAL A 381 -74.70 77.07 -4.84
N LEU A 382 -74.03 77.84 -3.97
CA LEU A 382 -73.81 77.50 -2.57
C LEU A 382 -74.93 78.02 -1.65
N CYS A 383 -75.42 79.25 -1.86
CA CYS A 383 -76.41 79.88 -0.98
C CYS A 383 -77.73 80.29 -1.67
N GLN A 384 -77.83 80.10 -2.98
CA GLN A 384 -79.01 80.34 -3.83
C GLN A 384 -79.48 81.82 -3.91
N GLN A 385 -78.66 82.76 -3.43
CA GLN A 385 -78.95 84.21 -3.51
C GLN A 385 -78.54 84.81 -4.86
N PRO A 386 -79.22 85.88 -5.34
CA PRO A 386 -78.76 86.67 -6.49
C PRO A 386 -77.36 87.24 -6.26
N LEU A 387 -76.56 87.31 -7.32
CA LEU A 387 -75.17 87.76 -7.24
C LEU A 387 -75.03 89.26 -7.54
N ASP A 388 -74.63 90.04 -6.54
CA ASP A 388 -74.18 91.42 -6.74
C ASP A 388 -72.80 91.49 -7.42
N HIS A 389 -72.38 92.68 -7.83
CA HIS A 389 -71.12 92.88 -8.55
C HIS A 389 -69.89 92.41 -7.73
N ALA A 390 -69.90 92.60 -6.40
CA ALA A 390 -68.81 92.18 -5.54
C ALA A 390 -68.76 90.65 -5.37
N ALA A 391 -69.93 90.00 -5.31
CA ALA A 391 -70.07 88.55 -5.24
C ALA A 391 -69.59 87.90 -6.54
N ARG A 392 -69.96 88.43 -7.71
CA ARG A 392 -69.48 87.94 -9.02
C ARG A 392 -67.95 87.99 -9.10
N GLY A 393 -67.36 89.15 -8.79
CA GLY A 393 -65.89 89.30 -8.79
C GLY A 393 -65.17 88.37 -7.81
N ARG A 394 -65.75 88.12 -6.62
CA ARG A 394 -65.19 87.15 -5.66
C ARG A 394 -65.24 85.72 -6.17
N LEU A 395 -66.38 85.26 -6.70
CA LEU A 395 -66.51 83.90 -7.23
C LEU A 395 -65.54 83.68 -8.42
N SER A 396 -65.41 84.64 -9.33
CA SER A 396 -64.43 84.55 -10.43
C SER A 396 -62.98 84.50 -9.94
N SER A 397 -62.65 85.27 -8.90
CA SER A 397 -61.31 85.26 -8.28
C SER A 397 -61.03 83.92 -7.59
N PHE A 398 -62.03 83.35 -6.91
CA PHE A 398 -61.95 82.02 -6.31
C PHE A 398 -61.67 80.95 -7.35
N GLU A 399 -62.40 80.98 -8.47
CA GLU A 399 -62.20 80.02 -9.55
C GLU A 399 -60.88 80.18 -10.28
N THR A 400 -60.46 81.42 -10.55
CA THR A 400 -59.16 81.73 -11.18
C THR A 400 -58.01 81.20 -10.33
N TYR A 401 -58.10 81.32 -9.01
CA TYR A 401 -57.15 80.73 -8.08
C TYR A 401 -57.19 79.19 -8.10
N VAL A 402 -58.38 78.58 -8.03
CA VAL A 402 -58.50 77.10 -8.01
C VAL A 402 -58.05 76.47 -9.34
N LYS A 403 -58.26 77.13 -10.48
CA LYS A 403 -57.73 76.76 -11.80
C LYS A 403 -56.31 77.29 -12.05
N GLY A 404 -55.70 77.99 -11.10
CA GLY A 404 -54.40 78.63 -11.24
C GLY A 404 -53.26 77.64 -11.50
N GLY A 405 -52.18 78.14 -12.11
CA GLY A 405 -51.01 77.33 -12.47
C GLY A 405 -50.32 76.67 -11.27
N LEU A 406 -50.36 77.29 -10.08
CA LEU A 406 -49.75 76.76 -8.86
C LEU A 406 -50.49 75.53 -8.32
N GLU A 407 -51.83 75.54 -8.30
CA GLU A 407 -52.63 74.39 -7.84
C GLU A 407 -52.53 73.21 -8.82
N THR A 408 -52.58 73.49 -10.13
CA THR A 408 -52.39 72.47 -11.17
C THR A 408 -50.98 71.87 -11.10
N GLY A 409 -49.97 72.70 -10.85
CA GLY A 409 -48.58 72.28 -10.64
C GLY A 409 -48.43 71.38 -9.41
N ALA A 410 -49.06 71.74 -8.29
CA ALA A 410 -49.08 70.92 -7.07
C ALA A 410 -49.74 69.56 -7.30
N LYS A 411 -50.94 69.53 -7.89
CA LYS A 411 -51.64 68.26 -8.21
C LYS A 411 -50.84 67.37 -9.16
N THR A 412 -50.13 67.96 -10.12
CA THR A 412 -49.28 67.20 -11.06
C THR A 412 -48.07 66.58 -10.35
N ALA A 413 -47.40 67.34 -9.50
CA ALA A 413 -46.26 66.85 -8.72
C ALA A 413 -46.69 65.76 -7.71
N GLU A 414 -47.85 65.91 -7.08
CA GLU A 414 -48.43 64.89 -6.19
C GLU A 414 -48.74 63.59 -6.92
N ARG A 415 -49.33 63.65 -8.11
CA ARG A 415 -49.58 62.45 -8.94
C ARG A 415 -48.28 61.75 -9.34
N LEU A 416 -47.25 62.51 -9.71
CA LEU A 416 -45.94 61.94 -10.04
C LEU A 416 -45.33 61.25 -8.82
N ARG A 417 -45.33 61.90 -7.65
CA ARG A 417 -44.90 61.30 -6.39
C ARG A 417 -45.64 59.99 -6.11
N ASP A 418 -46.97 60.00 -6.17
CA ASP A 418 -47.79 58.83 -5.83
C ASP A 418 -47.56 57.69 -6.84
N SER A 419 -47.37 58.02 -8.12
CA SER A 419 -47.00 57.06 -9.16
C SER A 419 -45.64 56.40 -8.89
N LEU A 420 -44.64 57.19 -8.49
CA LEU A 420 -43.29 56.68 -8.21
C LEU A 420 -43.26 55.84 -6.93
N ILE A 421 -43.99 56.24 -5.88
CA ILE A 421 -44.14 55.43 -4.66
C ILE A 421 -44.86 54.11 -4.97
N LYS A 422 -45.93 54.14 -5.78
CA LYS A 422 -46.66 52.94 -6.19
C LYS A 422 -45.82 51.99 -7.06
N ALA A 423 -44.84 52.52 -7.79
CA ALA A 423 -43.91 51.74 -8.61
C ALA A 423 -42.79 51.05 -7.79
N LEU A 424 -42.65 51.36 -6.49
CA LEU A 424 -41.71 50.66 -5.62
C LEU A 424 -42.05 49.16 -5.54
N PRO A 425 -41.03 48.28 -5.44
CA PRO A 425 -41.25 46.85 -5.54
C PRO A 425 -42.08 46.34 -4.36
N VAL A 426 -42.93 45.34 -4.62
CA VAL A 426 -43.57 44.54 -3.58
C VAL A 426 -42.52 43.54 -3.08
N LEU A 427 -42.22 43.60 -1.78
CA LEU A 427 -41.20 42.74 -1.19
C LEU A 427 -41.75 41.32 -0.98
N PRO A 428 -40.90 40.28 -1.11
CA PRO A 428 -41.30 38.91 -0.83
C PRO A 428 -41.64 38.73 0.66
N SER A 429 -42.50 37.75 0.95
CA SER A 429 -42.75 37.34 2.33
C SER A 429 -41.50 36.69 2.92
N VAL A 430 -41.33 36.76 4.24
CA VAL A 430 -40.20 36.14 4.96
C VAL A 430 -40.05 34.65 4.59
N GLY A 431 -41.16 33.91 4.53
CA GLY A 431 -41.15 32.50 4.17
C GLY A 431 -40.68 32.24 2.74
N LYS A 432 -41.13 33.05 1.77
CA LYS A 432 -40.67 32.94 0.37
C LYS A 432 -39.18 33.29 0.27
N TRP A 433 -38.78 34.41 0.87
CA TRP A 433 -37.39 34.87 0.82
C TRP A 433 -36.41 33.85 1.40
N ARG A 434 -36.72 33.28 2.57
CA ARG A 434 -35.91 32.20 3.17
C ARG A 434 -35.81 30.98 2.27
N LEU A 435 -36.90 30.61 1.58
CA LEU A 435 -36.90 29.47 0.66
C LEU A 435 -35.96 29.74 -0.53
N ASP A 436 -36.07 30.91 -1.14
CA ASP A 436 -35.31 31.25 -2.35
C ASP A 436 -33.83 31.46 -2.03
N VAL A 437 -33.51 32.21 -0.96
CA VAL A 437 -32.13 32.42 -0.50
C VAL A 437 -31.50 31.16 0.12
N GLY A 438 -32.32 30.29 0.72
CA GLY A 438 -31.89 28.98 1.20
C GLY A 438 -31.35 28.07 0.10
N LEU A 439 -31.71 28.29 -1.17
CA LEU A 439 -31.15 27.57 -2.32
C LEU A 439 -29.62 27.68 -2.38
N VAL A 440 -29.09 28.85 -2.04
CA VAL A 440 -27.64 29.15 -2.05
C VAL A 440 -26.97 28.91 -0.68
N LYS A 441 -27.67 28.22 0.24
CA LYS A 441 -27.18 27.85 1.57
C LYS A 441 -26.80 29.03 2.46
N VAL A 442 -27.46 30.18 2.26
CA VAL A 442 -27.39 31.28 3.22
C VAL A 442 -28.29 30.92 4.41
N GLU A 443 -27.77 31.10 5.62
CA GLU A 443 -28.49 30.76 6.85
C GLU A 443 -29.74 31.63 7.02
N ALA A 444 -30.76 31.09 7.69
CA ALA A 444 -32.04 31.79 7.85
C ALA A 444 -31.89 33.15 8.54
N THR A 445 -30.96 33.26 9.50
CA THR A 445 -30.66 34.53 10.19
C THR A 445 -30.11 35.59 9.26
N ASP A 446 -29.23 35.20 8.34
CA ASP A 446 -28.59 36.11 7.39
C ASP A 446 -29.57 36.52 6.29
N ALA A 447 -30.42 35.56 5.86
CA ALA A 447 -31.51 35.83 4.93
C ALA A 447 -32.52 36.84 5.52
N ASP A 448 -32.89 36.67 6.80
CA ASP A 448 -33.78 37.60 7.51
C ASP A 448 -33.16 38.99 7.63
N SER A 449 -31.90 39.07 8.07
CA SER A 449 -31.18 40.34 8.20
C SER A 449 -31.08 41.10 6.88
N LEU A 450 -30.83 40.38 5.78
CA LEU A 450 -30.82 40.96 4.45
C LEU A 450 -32.22 41.49 4.07
N LEU A 451 -33.29 40.72 4.32
CA LEU A 451 -34.65 41.17 4.04
C LEU A 451 -35.05 42.39 4.89
N GLU A 452 -34.67 42.42 6.16
CA GLU A 452 -34.89 43.58 7.05
C GLU A 452 -34.18 44.82 6.50
N SER A 453 -32.95 44.69 5.99
CA SER A 453 -32.24 45.81 5.37
C SER A 453 -32.94 46.32 4.10
N ILE A 454 -33.48 45.41 3.28
CA ILE A 454 -34.26 45.74 2.08
C ILE A 454 -35.58 46.44 2.48
N GLN A 455 -36.25 45.95 3.52
CA GLN A 455 -37.48 46.54 4.06
C GLN A 455 -37.22 47.94 4.62
N ALA A 456 -36.16 48.10 5.41
CA ALA A 456 -35.74 49.39 5.96
C ALA A 456 -35.44 50.41 4.85
N ARG A 457 -34.73 49.97 3.81
CA ARG A 457 -34.41 50.84 2.65
C ARG A 457 -35.64 51.22 1.85
N ARG A 458 -36.56 50.28 1.61
CA ARG A 458 -37.85 50.57 0.95
C ARG A 458 -38.69 51.54 1.78
N ALA A 459 -38.79 51.33 3.09
CA ALA A 459 -39.54 52.22 3.98
C ALA A 459 -38.92 53.63 4.05
N ALA A 460 -37.59 53.72 4.02
CA ALA A 460 -36.88 54.99 3.99
C ALA A 460 -37.22 55.82 2.73
N ALA A 461 -37.61 55.22 1.60
CA ALA A 461 -38.02 55.96 0.40
C ALA A 461 -39.17 56.95 0.66
N GLU A 462 -40.06 56.62 1.60
CA GLU A 462 -41.22 57.44 1.95
C GLU A 462 -40.93 58.50 3.03
N THR A 463 -39.76 58.45 3.68
CA THR A 463 -39.42 59.34 4.81
C THR A 463 -38.14 60.13 4.61
N ALA A 464 -37.11 59.55 3.99
CA ALA A 464 -35.81 60.14 3.73
C ALA A 464 -35.89 61.48 2.99
N THR A 465 -34.96 62.39 3.28
CA THR A 465 -34.90 63.72 2.65
C THR A 465 -33.76 63.83 1.65
N VAL A 466 -32.67 63.12 1.90
CA VAL A 466 -31.49 63.04 1.03
C VAL A 466 -31.07 61.58 0.89
N VAL A 467 -30.31 61.26 -0.17
CA VAL A 467 -29.84 59.90 -0.46
C VAL A 467 -29.01 59.32 0.69
N SER A 468 -28.26 60.16 1.41
CA SER A 468 -27.47 59.72 2.58
C SER A 468 -28.31 59.22 3.76
N ASP A 469 -29.62 59.52 3.79
CA ASP A 469 -30.55 59.00 4.81
C ASP A 469 -31.03 57.58 4.46
N LEU A 470 -30.79 57.08 3.24
CA LEU A 470 -31.21 55.76 2.81
C LEU A 470 -30.26 54.70 3.41
N PRO A 471 -30.76 53.74 4.20
CA PRO A 471 -29.92 52.71 4.78
C PRO A 471 -29.33 51.81 3.67
N PRO A 472 -28.06 51.40 3.78
CA PRO A 472 -27.44 50.52 2.80
C PRO A 472 -28.03 49.10 2.89
N VAL A 473 -27.97 48.35 1.78
CA VAL A 473 -28.33 46.92 1.73
C VAL A 473 -27.07 46.10 1.44
N GLY A 474 -26.82 45.10 2.28
CA GLY A 474 -25.62 44.26 2.23
C GLY A 474 -25.75 43.06 1.30
N TRP A 475 -25.64 43.26 -0.02
CA TRP A 475 -25.78 42.17 -1.01
C TRP A 475 -24.61 41.18 -1.07
N ALA A 476 -23.44 41.52 -0.52
CA ALA A 476 -22.17 40.81 -0.75
C ALA A 476 -22.24 39.31 -0.43
N GLN A 477 -22.79 38.93 0.73
CA GLN A 477 -22.89 37.53 1.14
C GLN A 477 -23.78 36.71 0.18
N LEU A 478 -24.87 37.30 -0.29
CA LEU A 478 -25.77 36.66 -1.24
C LEU A 478 -25.11 36.53 -2.62
N ASP A 479 -24.41 37.58 -3.08
CA ASP A 479 -23.67 37.59 -4.34
C ASP A 479 -22.57 36.50 -4.34
N GLU A 480 -21.81 36.36 -3.24
CA GLU A 480 -20.80 35.30 -3.07
C GLU A 480 -21.42 33.90 -3.05
N ALA A 481 -22.54 33.73 -2.35
CA ALA A 481 -23.24 32.44 -2.26
C ALA A 481 -23.83 32.00 -3.61
N ILE A 482 -24.43 32.93 -4.37
CA ILE A 482 -24.89 32.71 -5.74
C ILE A 482 -23.71 32.30 -6.64
N ALA A 483 -22.61 33.05 -6.60
CA ALA A 483 -21.43 32.76 -7.43
C ALA A 483 -20.83 31.38 -7.13
N ALA A 484 -20.72 31.02 -5.84
CA ALA A 484 -20.20 29.73 -5.40
C ALA A 484 -21.09 28.57 -5.86
N LEU A 485 -22.41 28.69 -5.71
CA LEU A 485 -23.35 27.66 -6.17
C LEU A 485 -23.32 27.54 -7.70
N THR A 486 -23.34 28.65 -8.44
CA THR A 486 -23.24 28.65 -9.90
C THR A 486 -21.99 27.90 -10.38
N ALA A 487 -20.82 28.21 -9.81
CA ALA A 487 -19.57 27.53 -10.15
C ALA A 487 -19.63 26.02 -9.84
N SER A 488 -20.23 25.63 -8.72
CA SER A 488 -20.41 24.23 -8.34
C SER A 488 -21.32 23.48 -9.31
N LEU A 489 -22.47 24.05 -9.67
CA LEU A 489 -23.45 23.42 -10.56
C LEU A 489 -22.88 23.25 -11.98
N VAL A 490 -22.16 24.25 -12.51
CA VAL A 490 -21.49 24.17 -13.82
C VAL A 490 -20.40 23.09 -13.81
N LYS A 491 -19.60 23.02 -12.75
CA LYS A 491 -18.56 22.01 -12.61
C LYS A 491 -19.13 20.59 -12.54
N GLU A 492 -20.20 20.38 -11.77
CA GLU A 492 -20.84 19.06 -11.63
C GLU A 492 -21.48 18.60 -12.95
N GLU A 493 -22.23 19.48 -13.62
CA GLU A 493 -22.84 19.17 -14.91
C GLU A 493 -21.80 18.77 -15.96
N ALA A 494 -20.70 19.53 -16.09
CA ALA A 494 -19.65 19.23 -17.05
C ALA A 494 -19.05 17.82 -16.83
N VAL A 495 -18.88 17.41 -15.57
CA VAL A 495 -18.39 16.06 -15.22
C VAL A 495 -19.41 14.99 -15.57
N LEU A 496 -20.68 15.20 -15.24
CA LEU A 496 -21.74 14.21 -15.48
C LEU A 496 -22.07 14.05 -16.96
N THR A 497 -22.10 15.13 -17.73
CA THR A 497 -22.26 15.09 -19.18
C THR A 497 -21.12 14.34 -19.86
N GLU A 498 -19.88 14.51 -19.38
CA GLU A 498 -18.75 13.73 -19.88
C GLU A 498 -18.91 12.22 -19.58
N LEU A 499 -19.38 11.88 -18.38
CA LEU A 499 -19.61 10.48 -17.97
C LEU A 499 -20.75 9.79 -18.73
N GLN A 500 -21.69 10.54 -19.28
CA GLN A 500 -22.81 10.01 -20.08
C GLN A 500 -22.36 9.58 -21.49
N LYS A 501 -21.20 10.04 -21.97
CA LYS A 501 -20.68 9.63 -23.28
C LYS A 501 -20.27 8.15 -23.27
N ASP A 502 -20.52 7.47 -24.38
CA ASP A 502 -20.20 6.05 -24.53
C ASP A 502 -18.72 5.77 -24.19
N GLY A 503 -18.50 4.76 -23.35
CA GLY A 503 -17.16 4.33 -22.92
C GLY A 503 -16.51 5.18 -21.83
N LYS A 504 -17.00 6.39 -21.53
CA LYS A 504 -16.38 7.27 -20.51
C LYS A 504 -16.51 6.73 -19.10
N LYS A 505 -17.62 6.07 -18.76
CA LYS A 505 -17.78 5.39 -17.46
C LYS A 505 -16.71 4.32 -17.24
N ALA A 506 -16.49 3.45 -18.24
CA ALA A 506 -15.47 2.41 -18.17
C ALA A 506 -14.05 2.99 -18.11
N GLU A 507 -13.79 4.10 -18.81
CA GLU A 507 -12.51 4.83 -18.73
C GLU A 507 -12.27 5.37 -17.31
N HIS A 508 -13.28 5.98 -16.69
CA HIS A 508 -13.18 6.50 -15.33
C HIS A 508 -13.05 5.39 -14.29
N GLU A 509 -13.74 4.26 -14.45
CA GLU A 509 -13.56 3.06 -13.61
C GLU A 509 -12.12 2.55 -13.70
N LYS A 510 -11.54 2.51 -14.91
CA LYS A 510 -10.14 2.14 -15.12
C LYS A 510 -9.17 3.13 -14.46
N ILE A 511 -9.40 4.44 -14.61
CA ILE A 511 -8.56 5.47 -13.96
C ILE A 511 -8.66 5.36 -12.44
N LEU A 512 -9.86 5.17 -11.87
CA LEU A 512 -10.06 4.99 -10.44
C LEU A 512 -9.32 3.75 -9.93
N LYS A 513 -9.38 2.64 -10.67
CA LYS A 513 -8.64 1.41 -10.37
C LYS A 513 -7.13 1.66 -10.32
N GLU A 514 -6.59 2.40 -11.30
CA GLU A 514 -5.17 2.78 -11.35
C GLU A 514 -4.75 3.69 -10.18
N LEU A 515 -5.59 4.66 -9.82
CA LEU A 515 -5.33 5.57 -8.69
C LEU A 515 -5.32 4.82 -7.36
N ARG A 516 -6.33 3.98 -7.10
CA ARG A 516 -6.40 3.16 -5.88
C ARG A 516 -5.21 2.21 -5.75
N ALA A 517 -4.83 1.56 -6.85
CA ALA A 517 -3.69 0.65 -6.86
C ALA A 517 -2.35 1.38 -6.59
N ARG A 518 -2.18 2.59 -7.14
CA ARG A 518 -0.98 3.43 -6.91
C ARG A 518 -0.89 3.94 -5.47
N GLU A 519 -2.00 4.43 -4.93
CA GLU A 519 -2.09 4.84 -3.53
C GLU A 519 -1.74 3.68 -2.59
N TRP A 520 -2.37 2.52 -2.79
CA TRP A 520 -2.08 1.33 -2.01
C TRP A 520 -0.60 0.93 -2.10
N MET A 521 -0.04 0.87 -3.31
CA MET A 521 1.38 0.55 -3.51
C MET A 521 2.30 1.57 -2.82
N THR A 522 1.94 2.85 -2.82
CA THR A 522 2.69 3.91 -2.13
C THR A 522 2.67 3.70 -0.62
N GLN A 523 1.52 3.31 -0.05
CA GLN A 523 1.42 2.95 1.37
C GLN A 523 2.29 1.74 1.74
N GLN A 524 2.58 0.86 0.77
CA GLN A 524 3.44 -0.32 0.95
C GLN A 524 4.90 -0.10 0.53
N LYS A 525 5.36 1.14 0.34
CA LYS A 525 6.72 1.45 -0.12
C LYS A 525 7.81 0.76 0.72
N THR A 526 7.72 0.81 2.04
CA THR A 526 8.69 0.16 2.93
C THR A 526 8.75 -1.36 2.73
N ALA A 527 7.62 -2.00 2.42
CA ALA A 527 7.57 -3.44 2.13
C ALA A 527 8.23 -3.78 0.79
N LEU A 528 8.08 -2.91 -0.22
CA LEU A 528 8.78 -3.03 -1.52
C LEU A 528 10.29 -2.99 -1.35
N GLU A 529 10.80 -1.99 -0.60
CA GLU A 529 12.22 -1.82 -0.34
C GLU A 529 12.80 -3.03 0.40
N ALA A 530 12.12 -3.50 1.45
CA ALA A 530 12.51 -4.69 2.19
C ALA A 530 12.51 -5.95 1.32
N GLU A 531 11.58 -6.07 0.35
CA GLU A 531 11.55 -7.19 -0.58
C GLU A 531 12.70 -7.17 -1.58
N ILE A 532 13.10 -6.00 -2.08
CA ILE A 532 14.26 -5.87 -2.98
C ILE A 532 15.53 -6.37 -2.28
N VAL A 533 15.74 -5.94 -1.04
CA VAL A 533 16.86 -6.42 -0.20
C VAL A 533 16.79 -7.92 0.00
N ARG A 534 15.61 -8.47 0.36
CA ARG A 534 15.41 -9.91 0.53
C ARG A 534 15.76 -10.69 -0.74
N LYS A 535 15.29 -10.24 -1.91
CA LYS A 535 15.61 -10.87 -3.19
C LYS A 535 17.11 -10.81 -3.50
N GLY A 536 17.80 -9.74 -3.10
CA GLY A 536 19.27 -9.64 -3.16
C GLY A 536 19.96 -10.73 -2.32
N VAL A 537 19.53 -10.90 -1.06
CA VAL A 537 20.04 -11.98 -0.20
C VAL A 537 19.79 -13.36 -0.80
N ILE A 538 18.60 -13.60 -1.35
CA ILE A 538 18.28 -14.86 -2.05
C ILE A 538 19.20 -15.09 -3.25
N GLY A 539 19.48 -14.04 -4.04
CA GLY A 539 20.42 -14.12 -5.16
C GLY A 539 21.82 -14.54 -4.74
N ASN A 540 22.33 -14.01 -3.61
CA ASN A 540 23.62 -14.41 -3.07
C ASN A 540 23.64 -15.87 -2.60
N ILE A 541 22.53 -16.33 -1.97
CA ILE A 541 22.40 -17.75 -1.57
C ILE A 541 22.34 -18.67 -2.80
N ASP A 542 21.63 -18.27 -3.85
CA ASP A 542 21.56 -19.05 -5.10
C ASP A 542 22.94 -19.18 -5.77
N GLU A 543 23.74 -18.11 -5.76
CA GLU A 543 25.12 -18.16 -6.24
C GLU A 543 26.00 -19.07 -5.36
N ALA A 544 25.82 -19.04 -4.04
CA ALA A 544 26.52 -19.96 -3.13
C ALA A 544 26.14 -21.43 -3.39
N ILE A 545 24.86 -21.73 -3.61
CA ILE A 545 24.40 -23.09 -3.98
C ILE A 545 25.04 -23.52 -5.32
N ARG A 546 25.26 -22.61 -6.26
CA ARG A 546 25.95 -22.94 -7.51
C ARG A 546 27.41 -23.38 -7.26
N LEU A 547 28.08 -22.79 -6.28
CA LEU A 547 29.45 -23.18 -5.88
C LEU A 547 29.52 -24.56 -5.22
N THR A 548 28.41 -25.13 -4.74
CA THR A 548 28.35 -26.49 -4.17
C THR A 548 28.17 -27.59 -5.21
N GLY A 549 28.26 -27.26 -6.50
CA GLY A 549 28.10 -28.24 -7.59
C GLY A 549 29.10 -29.39 -7.53
N THR A 550 28.61 -30.63 -7.57
CA THR A 550 29.42 -31.84 -7.42
C THR A 550 29.97 -32.39 -8.75
N ASN A 551 29.58 -31.83 -9.90
CA ASN A 551 29.96 -32.33 -11.23
C ASN A 551 31.47 -32.51 -11.42
N ALA A 552 32.28 -31.56 -10.97
CA ALA A 552 33.74 -31.65 -11.05
C ALA A 552 34.29 -32.76 -10.16
N LEU A 553 33.73 -32.93 -8.95
CA LEU A 553 34.10 -33.98 -8.01
C LEU A 553 33.76 -35.36 -8.58
N THR A 554 32.56 -35.55 -9.10
CA THR A 554 32.10 -36.81 -9.69
C THR A 554 32.95 -37.22 -10.90
N ARG A 555 33.28 -36.28 -11.79
CA ARG A 555 34.20 -36.54 -12.91
C ARG A 555 35.57 -37.00 -12.40
N LYS A 556 36.14 -36.28 -11.43
CA LYS A 556 37.44 -36.64 -10.87
C LYS A 556 37.44 -38.01 -10.17
N LYS A 557 36.32 -38.38 -9.52
CA LYS A 557 36.15 -39.71 -8.92
C LYS A 557 36.21 -40.81 -9.99
N ASN A 558 35.58 -40.59 -11.14
CA ASN A 558 35.62 -41.54 -12.26
C ASN A 558 37.02 -41.61 -12.88
N ASP A 559 37.68 -40.48 -13.09
CA ASP A 559 39.06 -40.44 -13.59
C ASP A 559 40.02 -41.23 -12.67
N LEU A 560 39.87 -41.05 -11.35
CA LEU A 560 40.64 -41.79 -10.36
C LEU A 560 40.33 -43.29 -10.34
N ALA A 561 39.08 -43.68 -10.64
CA ALA A 561 38.71 -45.09 -10.77
C ALA A 561 39.46 -45.74 -11.94
N ASP A 562 39.50 -45.08 -13.09
CA ASP A 562 40.20 -45.57 -14.28
C ASP A 562 41.72 -45.61 -14.07
N GLU A 563 42.29 -44.63 -13.36
CA GLU A 563 43.72 -44.57 -13.04
C GLU A 563 44.15 -45.63 -12.02
N GLU A 564 43.44 -45.75 -10.89
CA GLU A 564 43.88 -46.58 -9.75
C GLU A 564 43.38 -48.03 -9.80
N LEU A 565 42.14 -48.24 -10.27
CA LEU A 565 41.47 -49.54 -10.23
C LEU A 565 41.55 -50.30 -11.55
N ALA A 566 41.45 -49.62 -12.70
CA ALA A 566 41.59 -50.30 -13.99
C ALA A 566 43.08 -50.47 -14.35
N ARG A 567 43.79 -49.38 -14.62
CA ARG A 567 45.19 -49.43 -15.07
C ARG A 567 46.16 -49.77 -13.94
N GLY A 568 46.08 -49.05 -12.82
CA GLY A 568 47.02 -49.23 -11.72
C GLY A 568 46.91 -50.59 -11.01
N TYR A 569 45.74 -51.21 -10.99
CA TYR A 569 45.61 -52.58 -10.47
C TYR A 569 46.21 -53.61 -11.43
N GLN A 570 45.95 -53.50 -12.74
CA GLN A 570 46.54 -54.39 -13.75
C GLN A 570 48.06 -54.33 -13.72
N GLU A 571 48.64 -53.13 -13.66
CA GLU A 571 50.10 -52.96 -13.58
C GLU A 571 50.70 -53.56 -12.30
N ARG A 572 50.08 -53.30 -11.13
CA ARG A 572 50.53 -53.88 -9.84
C ARG A 572 50.41 -55.39 -9.82
N PHE A 573 49.29 -55.93 -10.32
CA PHE A 573 49.05 -57.37 -10.39
C PHE A 573 50.07 -58.06 -11.31
N LEU A 574 50.35 -57.49 -12.48
CA LEU A 574 51.37 -58.01 -13.40
C LEU A 574 52.78 -57.92 -12.81
N ALA A 575 53.09 -56.84 -12.08
CA ALA A 575 54.37 -56.69 -11.39
C ALA A 575 54.54 -57.74 -10.28
N GLU A 576 53.50 -57.99 -9.48
CA GLU A 576 53.52 -59.00 -8.42
C GLU A 576 53.67 -60.42 -9.00
N ILE A 577 52.94 -60.74 -10.09
CA ILE A 577 53.12 -62.01 -10.81
C ILE A 577 54.53 -62.16 -11.36
N SER A 578 55.14 -61.08 -11.84
CA SER A 578 56.50 -61.13 -12.38
C SER A 578 57.58 -61.25 -11.29
N ALA A 579 57.23 -60.93 -10.04
CA ALA A 579 58.11 -61.03 -8.87
C ALA A 579 58.01 -62.39 -8.15
N LEU A 580 56.96 -63.16 -8.44
CA LEU A 580 56.75 -64.56 -8.00
C LEU A 580 57.40 -65.53 -8.99
#